data_AF-A0A426TTJ1-F1
#
_entry.id   AF-A0A426TTJ1-F1
#
_cell.length_a   1.000
_cell.length_b   1.000
_cell.length_c   1.000
_cell.angle_alpha   90.00
_cell.angle_beta   90.00
_cell.angle_gamma   90.00
#
_symmetry.space_group_name_H-M   'P 1'
#
loop_
_entity.id
_entity.type
_entity.pdbx_description
1 polymer ?
#
loop_
_entity_poly.entity_id
_entity_poly.type
_entity_poly.pdbx_seq_one_letter_code
_entity_poly.pdbx_strand_id
1 'polypeptide(L)'
;MLLIIMLSLVGCMGATTITSPTSTPAPTPTQTRAPAHAPTVTPQADAGPWRVIEVGEEVQIAYRQGANYPQVAVLHTSSSYFRLIPGPSAGWGTSVVLLPSFWSQARCAPTGLCQGAPVRAAWELMDADLLLKVTGEIGGLVVTVDVRIMPPEFDQALSATVSGSVTGELSLDERPGEAFKVVFLSSMWIAPTMWDAQQAGAECRTLALPGEGWIVQPPITTTQLWLEGGSSTWKPNAPTIAITLDRPLAVTGWVTPSNDPNDDNVGFWAAADAVLPAWRYTITALLGTERIGCD
;
A
#
# COMPACT_ATOMS: atom_id res chain seq x y z
N MET A 1 -24.87 12.90 11.50
CA MET A 1 -24.32 12.58 12.83
C MET A 1 -24.67 11.12 13.09
N LEU A 2 -23.82 10.20 12.61
CA LEU A 2 -24.12 8.76 12.63
C LEU A 2 -23.04 8.04 13.43
N LEU A 3 -23.54 7.28 14.39
CA LEU A 3 -22.86 6.60 15.49
C LEU A 3 -22.16 5.32 14.99
N ILE A 4 -20.86 5.22 15.19
CA ILE A 4 -20.12 3.95 15.04
C ILE A 4 -20.25 3.19 16.36
N ILE A 5 -20.93 2.05 16.34
CA ILE A 5 -21.08 1.15 17.48
C ILE A 5 -19.82 0.29 17.59
N MET A 6 -18.97 0.61 18.56
CA MET A 6 -17.96 -0.30 19.12
C MET A 6 -18.63 -1.18 20.18
N LEU A 7 -18.59 -2.49 19.99
CA LEU A 7 -19.05 -3.45 21.00
C LEU A 7 -17.84 -3.91 21.83
N SER A 8 -17.67 -3.29 23.01
CA SER A 8 -16.81 -3.77 24.09
C SER A 8 -17.64 -4.56 25.09
N LEU A 9 -17.32 -5.83 25.31
CA LEU A 9 -17.90 -6.65 26.38
C LEU A 9 -16.94 -6.70 27.58
N VAL A 10 -17.26 -5.90 28.60
CA VAL A 10 -16.75 -6.04 29.97
C VAL A 10 -17.85 -6.69 30.80
N GLY A 11 -17.57 -7.87 31.37
CA GLY A 11 -18.39 -8.50 32.40
C GLY A 11 -17.62 -8.54 33.71
N CYS A 12 -18.18 -7.93 34.76
CA CYS A 12 -17.55 -7.70 36.06
C CYS A 12 -18.19 -8.60 37.15
N MET A 13 -17.39 -8.85 38.18
CA MET A 13 -17.72 -9.21 39.59
C MET A 13 -17.82 -10.69 40.01
N GLY A 14 -17.07 -10.99 41.09
CA GLY A 14 -17.43 -12.02 42.06
C GLY A 14 -16.26 -12.80 42.66
N ALA A 15 -15.55 -12.21 43.63
CA ALA A 15 -14.47 -12.88 44.37
C ALA A 15 -15.02 -13.97 45.32
N THR A 16 -14.39 -15.15 45.34
CA THR A 16 -14.46 -16.09 46.47
C THR A 16 -13.10 -16.76 46.62
N THR A 17 -12.45 -16.52 47.74
CA THR A 17 -11.13 -17.03 48.14
C THR A 17 -11.24 -18.47 48.61
N ILE A 18 -10.55 -19.39 47.94
CA ILE A 18 -10.26 -20.75 48.46
C ILE A 18 -8.76 -20.99 48.27
N THR A 19 -8.08 -21.33 49.35
CA THR A 19 -6.63 -21.58 49.44
C THR A 19 -6.27 -23.02 49.08
N SER A 20 -5.29 -23.16 48.16
CA SER A 20 -4.22 -24.20 48.07
C SER A 20 -4.63 -25.67 47.79
N PRO A 21 -3.84 -26.45 47.00
CA PRO A 21 -2.40 -26.56 47.12
C PRO A 21 -1.57 -26.41 45.84
N THR A 22 -0.32 -26.02 46.06
CA THR A 22 0.81 -25.96 45.13
C THR A 22 0.95 -27.27 44.35
N SER A 23 0.67 -27.21 43.05
CA SER A 23 1.07 -28.25 42.09
C SER A 23 2.23 -27.72 41.25
N THR A 24 3.32 -28.48 41.26
CA THR A 24 4.48 -28.28 40.39
C THR A 24 4.04 -28.32 38.92
N PRO A 25 4.36 -27.33 38.08
CA PRO A 25 4.05 -27.41 36.66
C PRO A 25 4.89 -28.53 36.02
N ALA A 26 4.20 -29.48 35.40
CA ALA A 26 4.82 -30.47 34.52
C ALA A 26 5.49 -29.76 33.32
N PRO A 27 6.64 -30.24 32.82
CA PRO A 27 7.28 -29.66 31.65
C PRO A 27 6.33 -29.73 30.46
N THR A 28 6.07 -28.57 29.85
CA THR A 28 5.33 -28.43 28.60
C THR A 28 5.99 -29.31 27.53
N PRO A 29 5.24 -30.19 26.83
CA PRO A 29 5.81 -30.95 25.73
C PRO A 29 6.21 -29.97 24.63
N THR A 30 7.51 -29.95 24.32
CA THR A 30 8.08 -29.28 23.16
C THR A 30 7.36 -29.74 21.90
N GLN A 31 6.43 -28.93 21.39
CA GLN A 31 5.93 -29.11 20.03
C GLN A 31 7.10 -28.85 19.09
N THR A 32 7.67 -29.93 18.57
CA THR A 32 8.61 -29.88 17.46
C THR A 32 7.84 -29.30 16.28
N ARG A 33 8.07 -28.01 15.99
CA ARG A 33 7.57 -27.35 14.80
C ARG A 33 8.04 -28.16 13.60
N ALA A 34 7.10 -28.73 12.85
CA ALA A 34 7.39 -29.33 11.56
C ALA A 34 8.16 -28.31 10.70
N PRO A 35 9.17 -28.73 9.93
CA PRO A 35 9.96 -27.80 9.12
C PRO A 35 9.03 -26.99 8.22
N ALA A 36 9.13 -25.66 8.34
CA ALA A 36 8.48 -24.74 7.42
C ALA A 36 8.83 -25.18 5.99
N HIS A 37 7.81 -25.35 5.15
CA HIS A 37 8.03 -25.63 3.74
C HIS A 37 8.96 -24.57 3.19
N ALA A 38 10.05 -25.01 2.55
CA ALA A 38 10.96 -24.11 1.87
C ALA A 38 10.13 -23.27 0.88
N PRO A 39 10.36 -21.93 0.80
CA PRO A 39 9.69 -21.10 -0.18
C PRO A 39 9.92 -21.72 -1.56
N THR A 40 8.84 -21.98 -2.27
CA THR A 40 8.92 -22.42 -3.67
C THR A 40 9.45 -21.22 -4.45
N VAL A 41 10.69 -21.31 -4.93
CA VAL A 41 11.30 -20.31 -5.81
C VAL A 41 10.85 -20.64 -7.24
N THR A 42 9.97 -19.82 -7.79
CA THR A 42 9.49 -19.88 -9.19
C THR A 42 10.55 -19.24 -10.12
N PRO A 43 10.47 -19.38 -11.46
CA PRO A 43 11.55 -19.04 -12.40
C PRO A 43 12.09 -17.61 -12.22
N GLN A 44 13.40 -17.52 -11.99
CA GLN A 44 14.15 -16.28 -12.16
C GLN A 44 14.27 -15.99 -13.66
N ALA A 45 13.69 -14.88 -14.11
CA ALA A 45 13.92 -14.37 -15.44
C ALA A 45 14.91 -13.20 -15.35
N ASP A 46 16.17 -13.47 -15.70
CA ASP A 46 17.15 -12.40 -15.93
C ASP A 46 16.85 -11.82 -17.32
N ALA A 47 16.38 -10.58 -17.36
CA ALA A 47 16.07 -9.87 -18.58
C ALA A 47 16.92 -8.59 -18.63
N GLY A 48 18.12 -8.70 -19.21
CA GLY A 48 19.05 -7.57 -19.32
C GLY A 48 19.47 -7.01 -17.94
N PRO A 49 19.32 -5.70 -17.67
CA PRO A 49 19.65 -5.10 -16.38
C PRO A 49 18.62 -5.40 -15.29
N TRP A 50 17.45 -5.95 -15.65
CA TRP A 50 16.39 -6.30 -14.71
C TRP A 50 16.52 -7.74 -14.24
N ARG A 51 16.19 -7.95 -12.96
CA ARG A 51 15.99 -9.27 -12.37
C ARG A 51 14.64 -9.27 -11.67
N VAL A 52 13.80 -10.24 -12.02
CA VAL A 52 12.50 -10.46 -11.38
C VAL A 52 12.46 -11.88 -10.84
N ILE A 53 12.09 -12.01 -9.57
CA ILE A 53 11.96 -13.30 -8.89
C ILE A 53 10.62 -13.35 -8.14
N GLU A 54 9.99 -14.51 -8.16
CA GLU A 54 8.84 -14.81 -7.32
C GLU A 54 9.28 -15.62 -6.10
N VAL A 55 8.96 -15.12 -4.92
CA VAL A 55 9.26 -15.78 -3.64
C VAL A 55 8.01 -15.76 -2.77
N GLY A 56 7.33 -16.91 -2.67
CA GLY A 56 6.06 -16.98 -1.94
C GLY A 56 4.98 -16.11 -2.58
N GLU A 57 4.47 -15.12 -1.84
CA GLU A 57 3.45 -14.17 -2.30
C GLU A 57 4.05 -12.81 -2.72
N GLU A 58 5.35 -12.78 -3.07
CA GLU A 58 6.04 -11.58 -3.50
C GLU A 58 6.65 -11.75 -4.89
N VAL A 59 6.43 -10.76 -5.75
CA VAL A 59 7.25 -10.53 -6.95
C VAL A 59 8.27 -9.46 -6.60
N GLN A 60 9.53 -9.85 -6.44
CA GLN A 60 10.63 -8.95 -6.11
C GLN A 60 11.36 -8.55 -7.39
N ILE A 61 11.60 -7.24 -7.53
CA ILE A 61 12.18 -6.64 -8.73
C ILE A 61 13.47 -5.93 -8.33
N ALA A 62 14.55 -6.24 -9.03
CA ALA A 62 15.86 -5.64 -8.84
C ALA A 62 16.42 -5.09 -10.15
N TYR A 63 17.26 -4.07 -10.05
CA TYR A 63 17.93 -3.45 -11.20
C TYR A 63 19.44 -3.47 -11.02
N ARG A 64 20.19 -3.72 -12.09
CA ARG A 64 21.65 -3.83 -12.04
C ARG A 64 22.31 -2.50 -11.68
N GLN A 65 23.17 -2.53 -10.66
CA GLN A 65 24.09 -1.44 -10.28
C GLN A 65 25.52 -2.00 -10.19
N GLY A 66 26.30 -1.85 -11.27
CA GLY A 66 27.61 -2.50 -11.37
C GLY A 66 27.48 -4.03 -11.34
N ALA A 67 28.05 -4.67 -10.31
CA ALA A 67 27.95 -6.11 -10.06
C ALA A 67 26.75 -6.51 -9.19
N ASN A 68 26.05 -5.55 -8.58
CA ASN A 68 24.96 -5.78 -7.64
C ASN A 68 23.59 -5.63 -8.30
N TYR A 69 22.56 -6.13 -7.62
CA TYR A 69 21.16 -6.05 -8.01
C TYR A 69 20.32 -5.62 -6.80
N PRO A 70 20.39 -4.34 -6.37
CA PRO A 70 19.50 -3.83 -5.32
C PRO A 70 18.03 -4.02 -5.71
N GLN A 71 17.20 -4.36 -4.72
CA GLN A 71 15.74 -4.39 -4.89
C GLN A 71 15.25 -2.96 -5.10
N VAL A 72 14.43 -2.78 -6.14
CA VAL A 72 13.87 -1.49 -6.54
C VAL A 72 12.34 -1.48 -6.52
N ALA A 73 11.71 -2.65 -6.51
CA ALA A 73 10.28 -2.75 -6.28
C ALA A 73 9.88 -4.12 -5.73
N VAL A 74 8.70 -4.17 -5.13
CA VAL A 74 8.03 -5.43 -4.77
C VAL A 74 6.53 -5.31 -4.97
N LEU A 75 5.91 -6.38 -5.46
CA LEU A 75 4.46 -6.56 -5.48
C LEU A 75 4.09 -7.70 -4.53
N HIS A 76 3.25 -7.43 -3.54
CA HIS A 76 2.61 -8.47 -2.72
C HIS A 76 1.38 -9.01 -3.46
N THR A 77 1.45 -10.25 -3.93
CA THR A 77 0.44 -10.84 -4.82
C THR A 77 -0.83 -11.24 -4.09
N SER A 78 -0.85 -11.34 -2.77
CA SER A 78 -2.08 -11.60 -2.00
C SER A 78 -2.95 -10.37 -1.77
N SER A 79 -2.38 -9.16 -1.88
CA SER A 79 -3.07 -7.92 -1.55
C SER A 79 -3.01 -6.85 -2.66
N SER A 80 -2.19 -7.03 -3.69
CA SER A 80 -1.89 -6.05 -4.74
C SER A 80 -1.12 -4.81 -4.27
N TYR A 81 -0.50 -4.86 -3.10
CA TYR A 81 0.32 -3.78 -2.56
C TYR A 81 1.65 -3.74 -3.29
N PHE A 82 1.97 -2.59 -3.87
CA PHE A 82 3.17 -2.38 -4.66
C PHE A 82 4.02 -1.27 -4.06
N ARG A 83 5.31 -1.53 -3.87
CA ARG A 83 6.27 -0.58 -3.31
C ARG A 83 7.40 -0.33 -4.29
N LEU A 84 7.81 0.93 -4.40
CA LEU A 84 8.98 1.36 -5.16
C LEU A 84 10.07 1.82 -4.18
N ILE A 85 11.31 1.43 -4.46
CA ILE A 85 12.50 1.70 -3.65
C ILE A 85 13.54 2.34 -4.58
N PRO A 86 13.80 3.65 -4.48
CA PRO A 86 14.61 4.38 -5.47
C PRO A 86 16.11 4.04 -5.41
N GLY A 87 16.58 3.34 -4.38
CA GLY A 87 17.95 2.88 -4.32
C GLY A 87 18.30 2.15 -3.03
N PRO A 88 19.52 1.60 -2.93
CA PRO A 88 19.95 0.79 -1.79
C PRO A 88 20.02 1.57 -0.46
N SER A 89 20.06 2.91 -0.50
CA SER A 89 20.01 3.74 0.71
C SER A 89 18.59 3.99 1.24
N ALA A 90 17.56 3.67 0.45
CA ALA A 90 16.17 3.82 0.81
C ALA A 90 15.65 2.66 1.66
N GLY A 91 14.84 2.99 2.66
CA GLY A 91 14.07 2.02 3.44
C GLY A 91 12.77 1.61 2.74
N TRP A 92 11.99 0.78 3.43
CA TRP A 92 10.62 0.48 3.05
C TRP A 92 9.70 1.63 3.46
N GLY A 93 8.59 1.85 2.76
CA GLY A 93 7.64 2.89 3.15
C GLY A 93 6.27 2.68 2.53
N THR A 94 5.67 3.78 2.10
CA THR A 94 4.33 3.80 1.51
C THR A 94 4.17 2.80 0.36
N SER A 95 3.06 2.07 0.40
CA SER A 95 2.60 1.19 -0.68
C SER A 95 1.56 1.90 -1.54
N VAL A 96 1.54 1.56 -2.83
CA VAL A 96 0.43 1.86 -3.74
C VAL A 96 -0.40 0.59 -3.91
N VAL A 97 -1.71 0.64 -3.68
CA VAL A 97 -2.61 -0.48 -4.00
C VAL A 97 -2.91 -0.44 -5.49
N LEU A 98 -2.52 -1.47 -6.24
CA LEU A 98 -2.64 -1.45 -7.71
C LEU A 98 -4.07 -1.67 -8.19
N LEU A 99 -4.85 -2.48 -7.46
CA LEU A 99 -6.29 -2.64 -7.73
C LEU A 99 -7.06 -1.43 -7.15
N PRO A 100 -8.16 -1.02 -7.78
CA PRO A 100 -9.00 0.04 -7.23
C PRO A 100 -9.60 -0.38 -5.89
N SER A 101 -9.73 0.59 -4.98
CA SER A 101 -10.44 0.41 -3.70
C SER A 101 -11.78 1.12 -3.76
N PHE A 102 -12.86 0.53 -3.26
CA PHE A 102 -14.19 1.12 -3.39
C PHE A 102 -15.16 0.68 -2.30
N TRP A 103 -16.18 1.49 -2.08
CA TRP A 103 -17.26 1.19 -1.16
C TRP A 103 -18.44 0.56 -1.89
N SER A 104 -18.83 -0.64 -1.45
CA SER A 104 -20.04 -1.33 -1.87
C SER A 104 -20.48 -2.31 -0.79
N GLN A 105 -21.53 -1.95 -0.03
CA GLN A 105 -22.13 -2.86 0.95
C GLN A 105 -22.58 -4.19 0.31
N ALA A 106 -23.02 -4.15 -0.95
CA ALA A 106 -23.53 -5.31 -1.67
C ALA A 106 -22.45 -6.33 -2.07
N ARG A 107 -21.18 -5.93 -2.12
CA ARG A 107 -20.07 -6.76 -2.60
C ARG A 107 -18.95 -6.99 -1.58
N CYS A 108 -18.79 -6.08 -0.62
CA CYS A 108 -17.59 -6.00 0.23
C CYS A 108 -17.90 -6.20 1.72
N ALA A 109 -18.85 -7.08 2.06
CA ALA A 109 -19.21 -7.36 3.44
C ALA A 109 -18.04 -7.97 4.25
N PRO A 110 -17.95 -7.71 5.57
CA PRO A 110 -18.90 -6.94 6.39
C PRO A 110 -18.60 -5.44 6.47
N THR A 111 -17.43 -4.98 6.02
CA THR A 111 -17.01 -3.58 6.17
C THR A 111 -17.68 -2.67 5.15
N GLY A 112 -17.99 -3.20 3.97
CA GLY A 112 -18.41 -2.45 2.80
C GLY A 112 -17.25 -1.88 1.99
N LEU A 113 -16.00 -1.99 2.45
CA LEU A 113 -14.82 -1.55 1.73
C LEU A 113 -14.14 -2.75 1.05
N CYS A 114 -14.07 -2.72 -0.27
CA CYS A 114 -13.14 -3.56 -1.02
C CYS A 114 -11.83 -2.80 -1.17
N GLN A 115 -10.73 -3.35 -0.64
CA GLN A 115 -9.39 -2.82 -0.78
C GLN A 115 -8.40 -3.96 -0.77
N GLY A 116 -7.54 -3.97 -1.79
CA GLY A 116 -6.60 -5.07 -2.00
C GLY A 116 -7.30 -6.39 -2.34
N ALA A 117 -6.66 -7.17 -3.19
CA ALA A 117 -7.10 -8.52 -3.51
C ALA A 117 -5.92 -9.32 -4.08
N PRO A 118 -6.04 -10.67 -4.10
CA PRO A 118 -5.07 -11.49 -4.78
C PRO A 118 -4.95 -11.15 -6.25
N VAL A 119 -3.71 -11.12 -6.75
CA VAL A 119 -3.36 -10.85 -8.14
C VAL A 119 -2.41 -11.89 -8.68
N ARG A 120 -2.38 -12.00 -10.00
CA ARG A 120 -1.34 -12.67 -10.77
C ARG A 120 -0.50 -11.62 -11.46
N ALA A 121 0.78 -11.91 -11.60
CA ALA A 121 1.73 -11.06 -12.30
C ALA A 121 2.38 -11.81 -13.45
N ALA A 122 2.68 -11.10 -14.52
CA ALA A 122 3.58 -11.52 -15.58
C ALA A 122 4.44 -10.31 -15.96
N TRP A 123 5.64 -10.54 -16.49
CA TRP A 123 6.53 -9.45 -16.84
C TRP A 123 7.29 -9.70 -18.13
N GLU A 124 7.63 -8.60 -18.80
CA GLU A 124 8.48 -8.58 -19.98
C GLU A 124 9.31 -7.30 -20.02
N LEU A 125 10.37 -7.29 -20.83
CA LEU A 125 11.08 -6.07 -21.14
C LEU A 125 10.39 -5.32 -22.28
N MET A 126 10.29 -4.02 -22.11
CA MET A 126 9.87 -3.10 -23.17
C MET A 126 10.96 -2.04 -23.31
N ASP A 127 11.85 -2.24 -24.30
CA ASP A 127 13.10 -1.50 -24.45
C ASP A 127 13.99 -1.60 -23.20
N ALA A 128 14.25 -0.48 -22.51
CA ALA A 128 15.01 -0.44 -21.26
C ALA A 128 14.14 -0.62 -20.01
N ASP A 129 12.82 -0.58 -20.16
CA ASP A 129 11.87 -0.57 -19.05
C ASP A 129 11.38 -2.00 -18.75
N LEU A 130 10.98 -2.22 -17.51
CA LEU A 130 10.29 -3.44 -17.11
C LEU A 130 8.78 -3.19 -17.16
N LEU A 131 8.06 -4.00 -17.93
CA LEU A 131 6.61 -4.00 -17.95
C LEU A 131 6.09 -5.16 -17.09
N LEU A 132 5.39 -4.82 -16.01
CA LEU A 132 4.69 -5.76 -15.13
C LEU A 132 3.19 -5.71 -15.44
N LYS A 133 2.63 -6.82 -15.94
CA LYS A 133 1.20 -7.01 -16.17
C LYS A 133 0.60 -7.68 -14.95
N VAL A 134 -0.36 -7.02 -14.31
CA VAL A 134 -1.02 -7.48 -13.08
C VAL A 134 -2.49 -7.65 -13.35
N THR A 135 -3.04 -8.82 -13.00
CA THR A 135 -4.46 -9.12 -13.16
C THR A 135 -5.04 -9.64 -11.86
N GLY A 136 -6.23 -9.18 -11.49
CA GLY A 136 -6.93 -9.67 -10.30
C GLY A 136 -8.42 -9.41 -10.37
N GLU A 137 -9.14 -9.93 -9.38
CA GLU A 137 -10.57 -9.74 -9.23
C GLU A 137 -10.88 -9.16 -7.86
N ILE A 138 -11.75 -8.15 -7.81
CA ILE A 138 -12.15 -7.51 -6.57
C ILE A 138 -13.61 -7.05 -6.65
N GLY A 139 -14.44 -7.49 -5.70
CA GLY A 139 -15.85 -7.07 -5.61
C GLY A 139 -16.70 -7.31 -6.87
N GLY A 140 -16.36 -8.31 -7.70
CA GLY A 140 -17.04 -8.60 -8.97
C GLY A 140 -16.48 -7.85 -10.19
N LEU A 141 -15.42 -7.07 -10.01
CA LEU A 141 -14.68 -6.43 -11.08
C LEU A 141 -13.45 -7.26 -11.45
N VAL A 142 -13.22 -7.46 -12.75
CA VAL A 142 -11.98 -8.03 -13.29
C VAL A 142 -11.08 -6.88 -13.71
N VAL A 143 -9.90 -6.80 -13.10
CA VAL A 143 -8.98 -5.67 -13.23
C VAL A 143 -7.69 -6.12 -13.91
N THR A 144 -7.22 -5.34 -14.87
CA THR A 144 -5.89 -5.48 -15.49
C THR A 144 -5.13 -4.18 -15.32
N VAL A 145 -3.89 -4.28 -14.86
CA VAL A 145 -2.99 -3.15 -14.60
C VAL A 145 -1.63 -3.41 -15.23
N ASP A 146 -1.18 -2.51 -16.08
CA ASP A 146 0.16 -2.48 -16.62
C ASP A 146 1.00 -1.47 -15.84
N VAL A 147 2.08 -1.94 -15.20
CA VAL A 147 3.05 -1.11 -14.48
C VAL A 147 4.36 -1.11 -15.27
N ARG A 148 4.65 0.00 -15.93
CA ARG A 148 5.90 0.21 -16.69
C ARG A 148 6.90 0.95 -15.80
N ILE A 149 7.91 0.23 -15.31
CA ILE A 149 8.94 0.73 -14.41
C ILE A 149 10.16 1.14 -15.25
N MET A 150 10.57 2.40 -15.11
CA MET A 150 11.78 2.91 -15.78
C MET A 150 13.03 2.56 -14.96
N PRO A 151 14.21 2.48 -15.60
CA PRO A 151 15.48 2.36 -14.89
C PRO A 151 15.61 3.39 -13.74
N PRO A 152 16.08 2.99 -12.55
CA PRO A 152 16.25 3.90 -11.42
C PRO A 152 17.37 4.92 -11.68
N GLU A 153 17.11 6.17 -11.29
CA GLU A 153 18.16 7.12 -10.93
C GLU A 153 18.55 6.83 -9.48
N PHE A 154 19.44 5.86 -9.27
CA PHE A 154 19.74 5.32 -7.94
C PHE A 154 19.96 6.41 -6.88
N ASP A 155 19.28 6.23 -5.75
CA ASP A 155 19.29 7.10 -4.58
C ASP A 155 18.78 8.54 -4.85
N GLN A 156 18.11 8.76 -5.98
CA GLN A 156 17.44 10.02 -6.31
C GLN A 156 15.96 9.79 -6.60
N ALA A 157 15.66 8.98 -7.61
CA ALA A 157 14.30 8.77 -8.10
C ALA A 157 14.12 7.41 -8.76
N LEU A 158 12.92 6.85 -8.61
CA LEU A 158 12.43 5.74 -9.41
C LEU A 158 11.00 6.04 -9.83
N SER A 159 10.71 5.88 -11.11
CA SER A 159 9.40 6.21 -11.67
C SER A 159 8.76 5.00 -12.34
N ALA A 160 7.45 4.87 -12.20
CA ALA A 160 6.64 3.87 -12.88
C ALA A 160 5.35 4.49 -13.43
N THR A 161 5.01 4.20 -14.67
CA THR A 161 3.68 4.53 -15.22
C THR A 161 2.73 3.37 -14.99
N VAL A 162 1.56 3.63 -14.42
CA VAL A 162 0.49 2.65 -14.20
C VAL A 162 -0.65 2.97 -15.16
N SER A 163 -1.09 1.97 -15.92
CA SER A 163 -2.33 2.04 -16.72
C SER A 163 -3.25 0.89 -16.30
N GLY A 164 -4.44 1.22 -15.83
CA GLY A 164 -5.43 0.24 -15.37
C GLY A 164 -6.68 0.24 -16.23
N SER A 165 -7.32 -0.91 -16.30
CA SER A 165 -8.63 -1.09 -16.91
C SER A 165 -9.45 -2.11 -16.12
N VAL A 166 -10.77 -1.99 -16.24
CA VAL A 166 -11.69 -2.85 -15.52
C VAL A 166 -12.87 -3.26 -16.38
N THR A 167 -13.34 -4.48 -16.15
CA THR A 167 -14.60 -5.00 -16.70
C THR A 167 -15.46 -5.58 -15.58
N GLY A 168 -16.77 -5.65 -15.81
CA GLY A 168 -17.75 -6.05 -14.80
C GLY A 168 -18.69 -4.91 -14.41
N GLU A 169 -19.68 -5.22 -13.59
CA GLU A 169 -20.69 -4.28 -13.11
C GLU A 169 -20.69 -4.23 -11.59
N LEU A 170 -20.74 -3.02 -11.06
CA LEU A 170 -20.69 -2.74 -9.63
C LEU A 170 -21.58 -1.53 -9.31
N SER A 171 -22.43 -1.69 -8.30
CA SER A 171 -23.10 -0.56 -7.66
C SER A 171 -22.24 -0.04 -6.51
N LEU A 172 -21.83 1.22 -6.61
CA LEU A 172 -21.07 1.91 -5.57
C LEU A 172 -22.01 2.48 -4.52
N ASP A 173 -21.54 2.53 -3.27
CA ASP A 173 -22.20 3.30 -2.22
C ASP A 173 -22.04 4.81 -2.51
N GLU A 174 -23.04 5.63 -2.15
CA GLU A 174 -22.98 7.09 -2.31
C GLU A 174 -22.03 7.71 -1.29
N ARG A 175 -20.75 7.85 -1.68
CA ARG A 175 -19.70 8.41 -0.83
C ARG A 175 -18.78 9.34 -1.64
N PRO A 176 -19.16 10.62 -1.83
CA PRO A 176 -18.42 11.55 -2.67
C PRO A 176 -16.94 11.66 -2.26
N GLY A 177 -16.04 11.58 -3.24
CA GLY A 177 -14.59 11.67 -3.00
C GLY A 177 -13.94 10.41 -2.39
N GLU A 178 -14.69 9.33 -2.21
CA GLU A 178 -14.16 8.05 -1.73
C GLU A 178 -14.84 6.81 -2.32
N ALA A 179 -15.87 6.96 -3.16
CA ALA A 179 -16.66 5.85 -3.72
C ALA A 179 -15.79 4.86 -4.52
N PHE A 180 -15.00 5.34 -5.49
CA PHE A 180 -14.12 4.52 -6.32
C PHE A 180 -12.71 5.15 -6.43
N LYS A 181 -11.74 4.56 -5.73
CA LYS A 181 -10.37 5.06 -5.58
C LYS A 181 -9.46 4.33 -6.58
N VAL A 182 -9.02 5.03 -7.63
CA VAL A 182 -8.10 4.46 -8.65
C VAL A 182 -6.63 4.51 -8.23
N VAL A 183 -6.33 5.32 -7.22
CA VAL A 183 -5.05 5.35 -6.51
C VAL A 183 -5.33 5.30 -5.02
N PHE A 184 -4.64 4.42 -4.30
CA PHE A 184 -4.65 4.39 -2.85
C PHE A 184 -3.22 4.24 -2.34
N LEU A 185 -2.73 5.25 -1.61
CA LEU A 185 -1.48 5.20 -0.87
C LEU A 185 -1.76 4.69 0.54
N SER A 186 -1.06 3.64 0.94
CA SER A 186 -1.15 2.99 2.24
C SER A 186 0.17 3.15 2.97
N SER A 187 0.15 3.72 4.17
CA SER A 187 1.35 4.04 4.95
C SER A 187 1.07 4.01 6.45
N MET A 188 2.08 4.30 7.26
CA MET A 188 2.01 4.33 8.72
C MET A 188 2.35 5.71 9.29
N TRP A 189 1.54 6.17 10.24
CA TRP A 189 1.77 7.34 11.11
C TRP A 189 1.20 7.07 12.51
N ILE A 190 2.08 6.92 13.50
CA ILE A 190 1.69 6.67 14.90
C ILE A 190 2.06 7.87 15.78
N ALA A 191 3.28 8.37 15.62
CA ALA A 191 3.82 9.48 16.40
C ALA A 191 4.96 10.16 15.63
N PRO A 192 5.40 11.38 16.00
CA PRO A 192 6.49 12.09 15.31
C PRO A 192 7.83 11.32 15.22
N THR A 193 8.03 10.29 16.05
CA THR A 193 9.23 9.43 16.05
C THR A 193 9.00 8.05 15.45
N MET A 194 7.77 7.72 15.04
CA MET A 194 7.36 6.40 14.55
C MET A 194 6.36 6.56 13.40
N TRP A 195 6.91 6.55 12.17
CA TRP A 195 6.17 6.74 10.93
C TRP A 195 6.94 6.20 9.72
N ASP A 196 6.18 5.89 8.68
CA ASP A 196 6.65 5.63 7.30
C ASP A 196 6.41 6.86 6.41
N ALA A 197 5.35 7.62 6.68
CA ALA A 197 5.12 8.95 6.11
C ALA A 197 4.90 9.99 7.21
N GLN A 198 5.57 11.14 7.12
CA GLN A 198 5.46 12.23 8.09
C GLN A 198 4.37 13.26 7.76
N GLN A 199 4.05 13.41 6.47
CA GLN A 199 3.02 14.31 6.00
C GLN A 199 2.42 13.82 4.68
N ALA A 200 1.22 14.30 4.38
CA ALA A 200 0.61 14.16 3.07
C ALA A 200 0.78 15.47 2.29
N GLY A 201 0.50 15.43 0.99
CA GLY A 201 0.29 16.66 0.26
C GLY A 201 -0.48 16.49 -1.03
N ALA A 202 -1.08 17.57 -1.47
CA ALA A 202 -1.90 17.65 -2.68
C ALA A 202 -1.86 19.07 -3.21
N GLU A 203 -1.83 19.24 -4.54
CA GLU A 203 -1.86 20.58 -5.16
C GLU A 203 -0.81 21.55 -4.58
N CYS A 204 0.43 21.08 -4.37
CA CYS A 204 1.51 21.88 -3.78
C CYS A 204 1.26 22.39 -2.36
N ARG A 205 0.33 21.75 -1.64
CA ARG A 205 0.06 22.02 -0.23
C ARG A 205 0.47 20.82 0.61
N THR A 206 1.25 21.08 1.65
CA THR A 206 1.48 20.12 2.73
C THR A 206 0.23 20.00 3.60
N LEU A 207 -0.13 18.77 3.94
CA LEU A 207 -1.26 18.39 4.78
C LEU A 207 -0.73 17.58 5.97
N ALA A 208 -1.07 18.01 7.19
CA ALA A 208 -0.68 17.29 8.40
C ALA A 208 -1.43 15.95 8.50
N LEU A 209 -0.75 14.90 8.98
CA LEU A 209 -1.38 13.65 9.34
C LEU A 209 -1.94 13.76 10.77
N PRO A 210 -3.27 13.72 10.96
CA PRO A 210 -3.85 13.74 12.29
C PRO A 210 -3.59 12.41 13.01
N GLY A 211 -3.79 12.35 14.33
CA GLY A 211 -3.78 11.08 15.07
C GLY A 211 -4.96 10.17 14.69
N GLU A 212 -6.06 10.75 14.21
CA GLU A 212 -7.23 10.05 13.69
C GLU A 212 -8.06 10.96 12.79
N GLY A 213 -8.82 10.38 11.86
CA GLY A 213 -9.80 11.10 11.06
C GLY A 213 -9.29 11.60 9.72
N TRP A 214 -9.98 12.60 9.16
CA TRP A 214 -9.70 13.14 7.84
C TRP A 214 -8.35 13.87 7.77
N ILE A 215 -7.53 13.52 6.77
CA ILE A 215 -6.32 14.28 6.41
C ILE A 215 -6.71 15.60 5.74
N VAL A 216 -7.72 15.57 4.87
CA VAL A 216 -8.29 16.76 4.24
C VAL A 216 -9.76 16.55 3.89
N GLN A 217 -10.61 17.47 4.35
CA GLN A 217 -12.04 17.47 4.06
C GLN A 217 -12.54 18.93 4.03
N PRO A 218 -13.26 19.37 2.97
CA PRO A 218 -13.68 18.63 1.77
C PRO A 218 -12.49 18.17 0.88
N PRO A 219 -12.69 17.21 -0.03
CA PRO A 219 -11.63 16.74 -0.93
C PRO A 219 -11.10 17.84 -1.85
N ILE A 220 -9.82 17.77 -2.21
CA ILE A 220 -9.18 18.69 -3.16
C ILE A 220 -9.21 18.06 -4.55
N THR A 221 -9.69 18.78 -5.57
CA THR A 221 -9.63 18.28 -6.96
C THR A 221 -8.29 18.65 -7.58
N THR A 222 -7.43 17.67 -7.84
CA THR A 222 -6.07 17.92 -8.35
C THR A 222 -5.54 16.72 -9.15
N THR A 223 -4.42 16.92 -9.85
CA THR A 223 -3.67 15.86 -10.54
C THR A 223 -2.49 15.36 -9.74
N GLN A 224 -2.20 15.93 -8.57
CA GLN A 224 -1.01 15.58 -7.79
C GLN A 224 -1.34 15.30 -6.33
N LEU A 225 -0.83 14.18 -5.82
CA LEU A 225 -0.89 13.80 -4.41
C LEU A 225 0.35 13.01 -4.01
N TRP A 226 0.77 13.11 -2.76
CA TRP A 226 1.93 12.37 -2.26
C TRP A 226 1.82 12.06 -0.76
N LEU A 227 2.55 11.03 -0.33
CA LEU A 227 2.93 10.81 1.06
C LEU A 227 4.44 10.97 1.18
N GLU A 228 4.85 11.92 2.02
CA GLU A 228 6.25 12.26 2.23
C GLU A 228 6.87 11.34 3.28
N GLY A 229 7.93 10.65 2.86
CA GLY A 229 8.75 9.81 3.73
C GLY A 229 9.86 10.61 4.42
N GLY A 230 10.97 9.94 4.72
CA GLY A 230 12.13 10.48 5.42
C GLY A 230 12.62 9.54 6.52
N SER A 231 13.28 10.09 7.54
CA SER A 231 13.84 9.32 8.65
C SER A 231 13.12 9.61 9.96
N SER A 232 12.69 8.54 10.63
CA SER A 232 12.18 8.56 12.00
C SER A 232 13.07 7.69 12.91
N THR A 233 12.81 7.68 14.21
CA THR A 233 13.49 6.75 15.13
C THR A 233 13.18 5.30 14.80
N TRP A 234 11.99 5.03 14.26
CA TRP A 234 11.54 3.71 13.83
C TRP A 234 12.24 3.23 12.56
N LYS A 235 12.36 4.10 11.55
CA LYS A 235 12.85 3.71 10.23
C LYS A 235 13.65 4.83 9.55
N PRO A 236 14.84 4.52 9.01
CA PRO A 236 15.60 5.47 8.20
C PRO A 236 15.10 5.49 6.74
N ASN A 237 15.16 6.67 6.13
CA ASN A 237 15.07 6.90 4.68
C ASN A 237 13.87 6.24 3.98
N ALA A 238 12.68 6.26 4.58
CA ALA A 238 11.45 5.88 3.89
C ALA A 238 11.27 6.78 2.65
N PRO A 239 10.98 6.23 1.45
CA PRO A 239 10.83 7.04 0.26
C PRO A 239 9.54 7.87 0.33
N THR A 240 9.60 9.08 -0.22
CA THR A 240 8.39 9.83 -0.58
C THR A 240 7.79 9.21 -1.82
N ILE A 241 6.48 8.89 -1.78
CA ILE A 241 5.74 8.37 -2.92
C ILE A 241 4.80 9.47 -3.43
N ALA A 242 5.10 9.98 -4.62
CA ALA A 242 4.30 10.97 -5.32
C ALA A 242 3.55 10.35 -6.49
N ILE A 243 2.34 10.85 -6.72
CA ILE A 243 1.44 10.40 -7.78
C ILE A 243 1.08 11.59 -8.67
N THR A 244 1.25 11.42 -9.97
CA THR A 244 0.75 12.36 -10.99
C THR A 244 -0.33 11.66 -11.83
N LEU A 245 -1.54 12.18 -11.77
CA LEU A 245 -2.72 11.66 -12.46
C LEU A 245 -2.83 12.23 -13.88
N ASP A 246 -3.43 11.46 -14.79
CA ASP A 246 -3.75 11.92 -16.16
C ASP A 246 -4.87 12.95 -16.23
N ARG A 247 -5.69 13.03 -15.16
CA ARG A 247 -6.84 13.92 -15.04
C ARG A 247 -7.01 14.33 -13.57
N PRO A 248 -7.64 15.49 -13.30
CA PRO A 248 -7.96 15.86 -11.93
C PRO A 248 -8.97 14.89 -11.31
N LEU A 249 -8.72 14.46 -10.08
CA LEU A 249 -9.62 13.63 -9.27
C LEU A 249 -9.75 14.21 -7.86
N ALA A 250 -10.77 13.77 -7.13
CA ALA A 250 -10.98 14.17 -5.74
C ALA A 250 -9.95 13.46 -4.85
N VAL A 251 -9.07 14.23 -4.22
CA VAL A 251 -8.02 13.77 -3.31
C VAL A 251 -8.43 14.03 -1.86
N THR A 252 -8.38 12.98 -1.05
CA THR A 252 -8.61 13.02 0.40
C THR A 252 -7.88 11.86 1.07
N GLY A 253 -8.01 11.72 2.38
CA GLY A 253 -7.48 10.58 3.11
C GLY A 253 -7.95 10.52 4.54
N TRP A 254 -7.64 9.40 5.17
CA TRP A 254 -8.08 9.07 6.52
C TRP A 254 -6.94 8.42 7.30
N VAL A 255 -6.82 8.77 8.57
CA VAL A 255 -5.97 8.09 9.54
C VAL A 255 -6.85 7.30 10.49
N THR A 256 -6.64 6.00 10.54
CA THR A 256 -7.22 5.14 11.59
C THR A 256 -6.25 5.11 12.76
N PRO A 257 -6.70 5.29 14.02
CA PRO A 257 -5.79 5.14 15.16
C PRO A 257 -5.18 3.74 15.19
N SER A 258 -3.86 3.65 15.31
CA SER A 258 -3.16 2.41 15.64
C SER A 258 -1.94 2.70 16.51
N ASN A 259 -1.52 1.71 17.29
CA ASN A 259 -0.26 1.69 18.03
C ASN A 259 0.66 0.54 17.57
N ASP A 260 0.23 -0.26 16.58
CA ASP A 260 1.06 -1.31 16.00
C ASP A 260 1.83 -0.74 14.81
N PRO A 261 3.17 -0.68 14.86
CA PRO A 261 3.98 -0.15 13.77
C PRO A 261 4.02 -1.04 12.52
N ASN A 262 3.32 -2.17 12.53
CA ASN A 262 3.09 -2.98 11.33
C ASN A 262 1.75 -2.69 10.66
N ASP A 263 0.90 -1.85 11.27
CA ASP A 263 -0.36 -1.43 10.68
C ASP A 263 -0.14 -0.21 9.78
N ASP A 264 -0.45 -0.36 8.49
CA ASP A 264 -0.63 0.78 7.61
C ASP A 264 -1.96 1.48 7.97
N ASN A 265 -1.87 2.45 8.88
CA ASN A 265 -3.02 3.15 9.44
C ASN A 265 -3.39 4.45 8.70
N VAL A 266 -2.59 4.85 7.71
CA VAL A 266 -2.80 6.03 6.86
C VAL A 266 -3.25 5.58 5.47
N GLY A 267 -4.43 6.04 5.05
CA GLY A 267 -4.91 5.96 3.67
C GLY A 267 -5.00 7.33 3.03
N PHE A 268 -4.39 7.53 1.86
CA PHE A 268 -4.47 8.77 1.10
C PHE A 268 -4.68 8.46 -0.38
N TRP A 269 -5.72 9.01 -1.01
CA TRP A 269 -6.22 8.48 -2.28
C TRP A 269 -6.74 9.55 -3.23
N ALA A 270 -6.90 9.14 -4.49
CA ALA A 270 -7.60 9.88 -5.53
C ALA A 270 -8.81 9.06 -6.01
N ALA A 271 -10.00 9.67 -5.99
CA ALA A 271 -11.25 8.98 -6.25
C ALA A 271 -12.12 9.65 -7.31
N ALA A 272 -13.00 8.83 -7.89
CA ALA A 272 -14.14 9.22 -8.71
C ALA A 272 -15.44 8.75 -8.04
N ASP A 273 -16.54 9.39 -8.37
CA ASP A 273 -17.88 9.04 -7.87
C ASP A 273 -18.53 7.90 -8.67
N ALA A 274 -17.85 7.40 -9.71
CA ALA A 274 -18.28 6.31 -10.56
C ALA A 274 -17.10 5.37 -10.87
N VAL A 275 -17.41 4.12 -11.24
CA VAL A 275 -16.40 3.18 -11.73
C VAL A 275 -15.77 3.74 -13.01
N LEU A 276 -14.46 3.95 -12.99
CA LEU A 276 -13.72 4.35 -14.19
C LEU A 276 -13.32 3.09 -14.98
N PRO A 277 -13.72 2.94 -16.25
CA PRO A 277 -13.39 1.75 -17.04
C PRO A 277 -11.89 1.65 -17.35
N ALA A 278 -11.18 2.79 -17.33
CA ALA A 278 -9.74 2.88 -17.48
C ALA A 278 -9.17 4.13 -16.81
N TRP A 279 -7.92 4.05 -16.35
CA TRP A 279 -7.19 5.13 -15.71
C TRP A 279 -5.69 5.02 -15.98
N ARG A 280 -4.97 6.14 -15.83
CA ARG A 280 -3.51 6.18 -15.89
C ARG A 280 -2.94 7.19 -14.90
N TYR A 281 -1.81 6.84 -14.31
CA TYR A 281 -1.03 7.74 -13.45
C TYR A 281 0.45 7.34 -13.45
N THR A 282 1.29 8.24 -12.95
CA THR A 282 2.72 7.98 -12.71
C THR A 282 2.97 7.95 -11.21
N ILE A 283 3.70 6.95 -10.75
CA ILE A 283 4.29 6.87 -9.42
C ILE A 283 5.73 7.35 -9.52
N THR A 284 6.14 8.24 -8.64
CA THR A 284 7.54 8.64 -8.46
C THR A 284 7.93 8.41 -7.01
N ALA A 285 8.89 7.53 -6.78
CA ALA A 285 9.53 7.32 -5.48
C ALA A 285 10.81 8.17 -5.38
N LEU A 286 10.95 8.93 -4.30
CA LEU A 286 12.02 9.89 -4.08
C LEU A 286 12.67 9.72 -2.70
N LEU A 287 13.97 10.00 -2.59
CA LEU A 287 14.60 10.28 -1.30
C LEU A 287 14.57 11.79 -1.06
N GLY A 288 13.57 12.27 -0.33
CA GLY A 288 13.29 13.69 -0.11
C GLY A 288 12.15 14.24 -0.97
N THR A 289 11.88 15.55 -0.88
CA THR A 289 10.73 16.22 -1.53
C THR A 289 11.08 17.30 -2.53
N GLU A 290 12.37 17.54 -2.77
CA GLU A 290 12.89 18.58 -3.67
C GLU A 290 12.43 18.45 -5.14
N ARG A 291 11.78 17.33 -5.51
CA ARG A 291 11.34 17.03 -6.88
C ARG A 291 9.83 16.89 -7.05
N ILE A 292 9.05 17.22 -6.02
CA ILE A 292 7.59 17.26 -6.16
C ILE A 292 7.27 18.56 -6.91
N GLY A 293 6.99 18.45 -8.21
CA GLY A 293 6.92 19.55 -9.19
C GLY A 293 5.89 20.64 -8.84
N CYS A 294 6.32 21.53 -7.97
CA CYS A 294 5.55 22.63 -7.40
C CYS A 294 6.21 24.01 -7.58
N ASP A 295 7.29 24.06 -8.36
CA ASP A 295 8.00 25.26 -8.80
C ASP A 295 7.63 25.67 -10.23
#